data_AF-A0AAD7M7F1-F1
#
_entry.id   AF-A0AAD7M7F1-F1
#
_cell.length_a   1.000
_cell.length_b   1.000
_cell.length_c   1.000
_cell.angle_alpha   90.00
_cell.angle_beta   90.00
_cell.angle_gamma   90.00
#
_symmetry.space_group_name_H-M   'P 1'
#
loop_
_entity.id
_entity.type
_entity.pdbx_description
1 polymer ?
#
loop_
_entity_poly.entity_id
_entity_poly.type
_entity_poly.pdbx_seq_one_letter_code
_entity_poly.pdbx_strand_id
1 'polypeptide(L)' 'MPVAVILVRNGIFPTSPSQPRTGVSIDLLEIYQALFERSCDSITAFAAALHTIYDRRGFRVMSLRVSSSRNVSISDNTDP' A
#
# COMPACT_ATOMS: atom_id res chain seq x y z
N MET A 1 -26.46 3.48 -9.65
CA MET A 1 -25.94 3.02 -8.34
C MET A 1 -24.54 3.59 -8.15
N PRO A 2 -24.20 4.16 -6.99
CA PRO A 2 -22.85 4.68 -6.74
C PRO A 2 -21.81 3.56 -6.82
N VAL A 3 -20.67 3.83 -7.47
CA VAL A 3 -19.56 2.86 -7.63
C VAL A 3 -19.07 2.30 -6.29
N ALA A 4 -19.10 3.11 -5.22
CA ALA A 4 -18.75 2.69 -3.87
C ALA A 4 -19.64 1.54 -3.36
N VAL A 5 -20.94 1.55 -3.68
CA VAL A 5 -21.88 0.49 -3.26
C VAL A 5 -21.59 -0.81 -3.99
N ILE A 6 -21.22 -0.74 -5.27
CA ILE A 6 -20.84 -1.91 -6.07
C ILE A 6 -19.56 -2.54 -5.51
N LEU A 7 -18.56 -1.73 -5.16
CA LEU A 7 -17.31 -2.21 -4.57
C LEU A 7 -17.56 -2.92 -3.24
N VAL A 8 -18.34 -2.31 -2.34
CA VAL A 8 -18.66 -2.92 -1.04
C VAL A 8 -19.42 -4.23 -1.20
N ARG A 9 -20.37 -4.30 -2.15
CA ARG A 9 -21.10 -5.55 -2.45
C ARG A 9 -20.18 -6.68 -2.94
N ASN A 10 -19.06 -6.34 -3.58
CA ASN A 10 -18.05 -7.30 -4.04
C ASN A 10 -16.94 -7.52 -3.00
N GLY A 11 -17.11 -7.09 -1.74
CA GLY A 11 -16.11 -7.30 -0.68
C GLY A 11 -14.91 -6.34 -0.75
N ILE A 12 -15.02 -5.23 -1.49
CA ILE A 12 -13.97 -4.23 -1.64
C ILE A 12 -14.40 -2.95 -0.92
N PHE A 13 -13.66 -2.57 0.11
CA PHE A 13 -13.87 -1.31 0.81
C PHE A 13 -13.16 -0.16 0.09
N PRO A 14 -13.88 0.78 -0.54
CA PRO A 14 -13.26 1.93 -1.18
C PRO A 14 -12.64 2.86 -0.14
N THR A 15 -11.47 3.42 -0.43
CA THR A 15 -10.79 4.38 0.46
C THR A 15 -11.49 5.74 0.53
N SER A 16 -12.42 6.02 -0.39
CA SER A 16 -13.29 7.20 -0.36
C SER A 16 -14.67 6.89 -0.97
N PRO A 17 -15.77 7.24 -0.29
CA PRO A 17 -17.14 7.05 -0.82
C PRO A 17 -17.42 7.89 -2.07
N SER A 18 -16.80 9.06 -2.17
CA SER A 18 -17.03 10.05 -3.24
C SER A 18 -16.00 9.94 -4.38
N GLN A 19 -14.80 9.42 -4.13
CA GLN A 19 -13.80 9.20 -5.18
C GLN A 19 -12.95 7.95 -4.91
N PRO A 20 -13.47 6.74 -5.20
CA PRO A 20 -12.75 5.51 -4.96
C PRO A 20 -11.58 5.35 -5.95
N ARG A 21 -10.41 5.90 -5.62
CA ARG A 21 -9.17 5.68 -6.37
C ARG A 21 -8.51 4.33 -6.04
N THR A 22 -8.76 3.83 -4.84
CA THR A 22 -8.23 2.57 -4.33
C THR A 22 -9.27 1.90 -3.44
N GLY A 23 -9.16 0.58 -3.28
CA GLY A 23 -10.00 -0.17 -2.36
C GLY A 23 -9.25 -1.34 -1.76
N VAL A 24 -9.65 -1.74 -0.56
CA VAL A 24 -9.06 -2.87 0.16
C VAL A 24 -10.03 -4.04 0.11
N SER A 25 -9.55 -5.21 -0.31
CA SER A 25 -10.35 -6.44 -0.35
C SER A 25 -10.38 -7.08 1.04
N ILE A 26 -11.56 -7.52 1.50
CA ILE A 26 -11.72 -8.22 2.77
C ILE A 26 -10.97 -9.56 2.74
N ASP A 27 -11.12 -10.33 1.66
CA ASP A 27 -10.43 -11.62 1.49
C ASP A 27 -8.89 -11.48 1.57
N LEU A 28 -8.35 -10.36 1.09
CA LEU A 28 -6.91 -10.07 1.17
C LEU A 28 -6.48 -9.84 2.63
N LEU A 29 -7.34 -9.23 3.45
CA LEU A 29 -7.08 -9.00 4.86
C LEU A 29 -7.13 -10.30 5.66
N GLU A 30 -8.05 -11.20 5.35
CA GLU A 30 -8.11 -12.53 5.96
C GLU A 30 -6.86 -13.36 5.63
N ILE A 31 -6.42 -13.35 4.37
CA ILE A 31 -5.16 -13.99 3.96
C ILE A 31 -3.97 -13.36 4.69
N TYR A 32 -3.91 -12.03 4.76
CA TYR A 32 -2.84 -11.33 5.49
C TYR A 32 -2.81 -11.72 6.96
N GLN A 33 -3.96 -11.81 7.63
CA GLN A 33 -4.06 -12.22 9.02
C GLN A 33 -3.62 -13.67 9.23
N ALA A 34 -4.04 -14.59 8.35
CA ALA A 34 -3.61 -15.99 8.40
C ALA A 34 -2.09 -16.15 8.16
N LEU A 35 -1.50 -15.30 7.30
CA LEU A 35 -0.05 -15.25 7.11
C LEU A 35 0.66 -14.68 8.34
N PHE A 36 0.11 -13.63 8.96
CA PHE A 36 0.66 -13.03 10.18
C PHE A 36 0.78 -14.03 11.32
N GLU A 37 -0.28 -14.79 11.55
CA GLU A 37 -0.32 -15.78 12.62
C GLU A 37 0.69 -16.92 12.39
N ARG A 38 1.01 -17.22 11.12
CA ARG A 38 1.91 -18.33 10.75
C ARG A 38 3.38 -17.93 10.57
N SER A 39 3.68 -16.76 9.99
CA SER A 39 5.05 -16.29 9.78
C SER A 39 5.11 -14.84 9.28
N CYS A 40 5.95 -14.03 9.92
CA CYS A 40 6.24 -12.65 9.53
C CYS A 40 6.93 -12.56 8.15
N ASP A 41 7.81 -13.52 7.83
CA ASP A 41 8.55 -13.51 6.56
C ASP A 41 7.62 -13.73 5.35
N SER A 42 6.56 -14.53 5.54
CA SER A 42 5.55 -14.78 4.51
C SER A 42 4.77 -13.52 4.15
N ILE A 43 4.49 -12.65 5.13
CA ILE A 43 3.87 -11.35 4.88
C ILE A 43 4.79 -10.46 4.05
N THR A 44 6.07 -10.40 4.42
CA THR A 44 7.03 -9.56 3.72
C THR A 44 7.17 -9.99 2.25
N ALA A 45 7.24 -11.30 2.00
CA ALA A 45 7.23 -11.84 0.65
C ALA A 45 5.92 -11.54 -0.10
N PHE A 46 4.77 -11.65 0.58
CA PHE A 46 3.47 -11.33 0.00
C PHE A 46 3.34 -9.85 -0.37
N ALA A 47 3.81 -8.94 0.49
CA ALA A 47 3.84 -7.50 0.22
C ALA A 47 4.75 -7.17 -0.97
N ALA A 48 5.94 -7.79 -1.05
CA ALA A 48 6.85 -7.62 -2.19
C ALA A 48 6.24 -8.14 -3.51
N ALA A 49 5.52 -9.26 -3.47
CA ALA A 49 4.81 -9.81 -4.62
C ALA A 49 3.67 -8.87 -5.07
N LEU A 50 2.87 -8.36 -4.13
CA LEU A 50 1.83 -7.37 -4.41
C LEU A 50 2.43 -6.09 -5.02
N HIS A 51 3.51 -5.57 -4.44
CA HIS A 51 4.21 -4.40 -4.98
C HIS A 51 4.63 -4.62 -6.44
N THR A 52 5.23 -5.78 -6.74
CA THR A 52 5.65 -6.15 -8.09
C THR A 52 4.45 -6.25 -9.06
N ILE A 53 3.34 -6.83 -8.62
CA ILE A 53 2.12 -6.96 -9.43
C ILE A 53 1.50 -5.58 -9.69
N TYR A 54 1.42 -4.73 -8.68
CA TYR A 54 0.86 -3.38 -8.80
C TYR A 54 1.74 -2.49 -9.70
N ASP A 55 3.06 -2.55 -9.54
CA ASP A 55 4.01 -1.84 -10.41
C ASP A 55 3.87 -2.29 -11.88
N ARG A 56 3.79 -3.59 -12.14
CA ARG A 56 3.59 -4.13 -13.49
C ARG A 56 2.28 -3.67 -14.13
N ARG A 57 1.24 -3.47 -13.32
CA ARG A 57 -0.07 -3.00 -13.78
C ARG A 57 -0.16 -1.46 -13.87
N GLY A 58 0.94 -0.75 -13.60
CA GLY A 58 0.99 0.72 -13.62
C GLY A 58 0.28 1.37 -12.42
N PHE A 59 -0.15 0.58 -11.43
CA PHE A 59 -0.67 1.07 -10.17
C PHE A 59 0.50 1.44 -9.28
N ARG A 60 1.06 2.63 -9.48
CA ARG A 60 2.09 3.17 -8.59
C ARG A 60 1.48 3.26 -7.20
N VAL A 61 1.96 2.42 -6.27
CA VAL A 61 1.57 2.50 -4.86
C VAL A 61 1.84 3.95 -4.44
N MET A 62 0.77 4.70 -4.25
CA MET A 62 0.88 6.08 -3.81
C MET A 62 1.24 6.01 -2.34
N SER A 63 2.53 5.79 -2.07
CA SER A 63 3.12 6.14 -0.80
C SER A 63 2.65 7.56 -0.56
N LEU A 64 1.68 7.72 0.35
CA LEU A 64 1.38 9.00 0.94
C LEU A 64 2.74 9.50 1.36
N ARG A 65 3.21 10.53 0.66
CA ARG A 65 4.49 11.15 0.98
C ARG A 65 4.36 11.55 2.45
N VAL A 66 5.00 10.78 3.33
CA VAL A 66 5.46 11.35 4.58
C VAL A 66 6.48 12.37 4.09
N SER A 67 6.04 13.62 4.07
CA SER A 67 6.88 14.78 3.97
C SER A 67 7.80 14.81 5.19
N SER A 68 8.69 13.84 5.31
CA SER A 68 9.89 14.00 6.13
C SER A 68 10.80 14.87 5.30
N SER A 69 10.66 16.18 5.46
CA SER A 69 11.76 17.12 5.25
C SER A 69 12.92 16.62 6.11
N ARG A 70 13.80 15.81 5.52
CA ARG A 70 15.09 15.48 6.11
C ARG A 70 16.09 16.42 5.45
N ASN A 71 16.22 17.60 6.02
CA ASN A 71 17.31 18.53 5.76
C ASN A 71 18.59 17.97 6.40
N VAL A 72 19.24 17.03 5.73
CA VAL A 72 20.64 16.70 6.03
C VAL A 72 21.51 17.75 5.36
N SER A 73 21.89 18.76 6.15
CA SER A 73 23.00 19.65 5.84
C SER A 73 24.28 18.85 5.99
N ILE A 74 24.77 18.24 4.91
CA ILE A 74 26.17 17.82 4.82
C ILE A 74 26.98 19.10 4.61
N SER A 75 27.55 19.63 5.68
CA SER A 75 28.70 20.51 5.60
C SER A 75 29.95 19.65 5.69
N ASP A 76 30.31 19.05 4.55
CA ASP A 76 31.65 18.51 4.34
C ASP A 76 32.51 19.69 3.88
N ASN A 77 33.42 20.13 4.74
CA ASN A 77 34.54 20.99 4.37
C ASN A 77 35.74 20.57 5.23
N THR A 78 36.28 19.41 4.87
CA THR A 78 37.67 19.01 5.02
C THR A 78 38.26 19.26 3.63
N ASP A 79 39.10 20.27 3.40
CA ASP A 79 40.56 20.29 3.61
C ASP A 79 41.13 21.58 2.95
N PRO A 80 42.41 21.99 3.14
CA PRO A 80 43.63 21.17 3.11
C PRO A 80 44.55 21.20 4.34
#